data_AF-A0A1S2WUA5-F1
#
_entry.id   AF-A0A1S2WUA5-F1
#
_cell.length_a   1.000
_cell.length_b   1.000
_cell.length_c   1.000
_cell.angle_alpha   90.00
_cell.angle_beta   90.00
_cell.angle_gamma   90.00
#
_symmetry.space_group_name_H-M   'P 1'
#
loop_
_entity.id
_entity.type
_entity.pdbx_description
1 polymer ?
#
loop_
_entity_poly.entity_id
_entity_poly.type
_entity_poly.pdbx_seq_one_letter_code
_entity_poly.pdbx_strand_id
1 'polypeptide(L)'
;MAKVKLIQKRIVDQCNTANDLCKFELANAVVSRYINLLGKTIERIESQTPLQAIQGTITWNPPAGATLTTNTDVVTQLGSGCQNDSCTANANPTAFNLQVGSNSISVSGTITVNGKTVDLASTVPPVTVDTIQVADSHVFQSGTLPAGLTIGDLVTNLNINARDAHGTFSEENGTLKITCETGYEWIDNQDPRFGGFTTASSSRSVAMSSWLRETNSWINGAQPNFSLTQNGVSNTVSYTWIAGCWQK
;
A
#
# COMPACT_ATOMS: atom_id res chain seq x y z
N MET A 1 41.53 3.56 -10.23
CA MET A 1 40.75 2.38 -9.77
C MET A 1 40.06 1.76 -10.97
N ALA A 2 40.19 0.45 -11.18
CA ALA A 2 39.57 -0.24 -12.31
C ALA A 2 38.07 -0.45 -12.05
N LYS A 3 37.22 0.13 -12.91
CA LYS A 3 35.78 -0.12 -12.93
C LYS A 3 35.52 -1.27 -13.90
N VAL A 4 34.98 -2.38 -13.42
CA VAL A 4 34.61 -3.53 -14.25
C VAL A 4 33.12 -3.47 -14.54
N LYS A 5 32.72 -3.60 -15.80
CA LYS A 5 31.31 -3.75 -16.21
C LYS A 5 31.03 -5.21 -16.54
N LEU A 6 29.96 -5.75 -15.97
CA LEU A 6 29.52 -7.14 -16.15
C LEU A 6 28.04 -7.14 -16.55
N ILE A 7 27.66 -8.07 -17.41
CA ILE A 7 26.24 -8.36 -17.69
C ILE A 7 25.88 -9.58 -16.86
N GLN A 8 24.88 -9.45 -15.99
CA GLN A 8 24.44 -10.50 -15.07
C GLN A 8 22.92 -10.60 -15.07
N LYS A 9 22.39 -11.78 -14.75
CA LYS A 9 20.95 -11.96 -14.57
C LYS A 9 20.55 -11.51 -13.17
N ARG A 10 19.43 -10.80 -13.06
CA ARG A 10 18.89 -10.26 -11.83
C ARG A 10 17.37 -10.43 -11.79
N ILE A 11 16.82 -10.49 -10.58
CA ILE A 11 15.42 -10.20 -10.33
C ILE A 11 15.29 -8.68 -10.28
N VAL A 12 14.28 -8.15 -10.98
CA VAL A 12 13.84 -6.76 -10.87
C VAL A 12 12.46 -6.79 -10.25
N ASP A 13 12.29 -6.03 -9.18
CA ASP A 13 11.03 -5.81 -8.51
C ASP A 13 10.45 -4.43 -8.83
N GLN A 14 9.13 -4.39 -8.92
CA GLN A 14 8.34 -3.16 -8.98
C GLN A 14 7.22 -3.32 -7.96
N CYS A 15 7.20 -2.45 -6.96
CA CYS A 15 6.31 -2.55 -5.82
C CYS A 15 5.42 -1.32 -5.68
N ASN A 16 4.27 -1.48 -5.00
CA ASN A 16 3.43 -0.36 -4.59
C ASN A 16 4.09 0.38 -3.40
N THR A 17 3.44 1.45 -2.90
CA THR A 17 4.00 2.27 -1.81
C THR A 17 4.30 1.50 -0.52
N ALA A 18 3.50 0.48 -0.19
CA ALA A 18 3.67 -0.36 1.00
C ALA A 18 4.71 -1.48 0.80
N ASN A 19 5.10 -1.72 -0.45
CA ASN A 19 5.75 -2.94 -0.95
C ASN A 19 5.01 -4.25 -0.63
N ASP A 20 3.75 -4.20 -0.21
CA ASP A 20 2.96 -5.40 0.08
C ASP A 20 2.37 -6.04 -1.18
N LEU A 21 2.40 -5.34 -2.32
CA LEU A 21 2.17 -5.88 -3.66
C LEU A 21 3.37 -5.59 -4.54
N CYS A 22 4.05 -6.63 -5.00
CA CYS A 22 5.24 -6.53 -5.83
C CYS A 22 5.18 -7.45 -7.05
N LYS A 23 5.52 -6.89 -8.21
CA LYS A 23 5.76 -7.60 -9.45
C LYS A 23 7.25 -7.88 -9.62
N PHE A 24 7.60 -9.09 -10.03
CA PHE A 24 8.97 -9.56 -10.23
C PHE A 24 9.19 -10.00 -11.67
N GLU A 25 10.35 -9.64 -12.21
CA GLU A 25 10.75 -10.00 -13.57
C GLU A 25 12.25 -10.34 -13.62
N LEU A 26 12.60 -11.34 -14.41
CA LEU A 26 13.99 -11.62 -14.77
C LEU A 26 14.48 -10.60 -15.79
N ALA A 27 15.62 -9.98 -15.52
CA ALA A 27 16.27 -9.06 -16.43
C ALA A 27 17.77 -9.37 -16.59
N ASN A 28 18.31 -8.96 -17.75
CA ASN A 28 19.75 -8.72 -17.88
C ASN A 28 20.06 -7.36 -17.27
N ALA A 29 20.94 -7.33 -16.27
CA ALA A 29 21.45 -6.12 -15.65
C ALA A 29 22.89 -5.87 -16.09
N VAL A 30 23.19 -4.64 -16.51
CA VAL A 30 24.56 -4.16 -16.64
C VAL A 30 24.97 -3.62 -15.28
N VAL A 31 25.96 -4.27 -14.67
CA VAL A 31 26.43 -3.98 -13.33
C VAL A 31 27.85 -3.48 -13.40
N SER A 32 28.15 -2.37 -12.75
CA SER A 32 29.51 -1.91 -12.53
C SER A 32 29.99 -2.21 -11.12
N ARG A 33 31.22 -2.72 -11.01
CA ARG A 33 31.89 -2.99 -9.74
C ARG A 33 33.22 -2.26 -9.68
N TYR A 34 33.50 -1.63 -8.55
CA TYR A 34 34.79 -1.03 -8.26
C TYR A 34 35.07 -1.04 -6.75
N ILE A 35 36.34 -0.98 -6.37
CA ILE A 35 36.75 -0.86 -4.98
C ILE A 35 36.95 0.63 -4.68
N ASN A 36 36.34 1.12 -3.61
CA ASN A 36 36.51 2.52 -3.18
C ASN A 36 37.84 2.73 -2.43
N LEU A 37 38.13 3.98 -2.02
CA LEU A 37 39.36 4.33 -1.30
C LEU A 37 39.51 3.62 0.05
N LEU A 38 38.43 3.05 0.59
CA LEU A 38 38.39 2.33 1.86
C LEU A 38 38.47 0.80 1.67
N GLY A 39 38.76 0.31 0.45
CA GLY A 39 38.81 -1.13 0.17
C GLY A 39 37.44 -1.81 0.07
N LYS A 40 36.33 -1.04 0.10
CA LYS A 40 34.97 -1.60 -0.01
C LYS A 40 34.60 -1.78 -1.48
N THR A 41 34.12 -2.97 -1.83
CA THR A 41 33.49 -3.23 -3.13
C THR A 41 32.16 -2.48 -3.21
N ILE A 42 32.03 -1.63 -4.22
CA ILE A 42 30.80 -0.95 -4.59
C ILE A 42 30.25 -1.62 -5.84
N GLU A 43 28.98 -1.98 -5.79
CA GLU A 43 28.21 -2.46 -6.92
C GLU A 43 27.17 -1.41 -7.31
N ARG A 44 27.04 -1.11 -8.60
CA ARG A 44 26.01 -0.22 -9.13
C ARG A 44 25.37 -0.83 -10.37
N ILE A 45 24.04 -0.85 -10.40
CA ILE A 45 23.28 -1.21 -11.59
C ILE A 45 23.25 0.01 -12.52
N GLU A 46 23.71 -0.16 -13.75
CA GLU A 46 23.81 0.89 -14.77
C GLU A 46 22.61 0.86 -15.71
N SER A 47 22.11 -0.33 -16.06
CA SER A 47 20.89 -0.52 -16.83
C SER A 47 20.32 -1.92 -16.59
N GLN A 48 19.03 -2.08 -16.89
CA GLN A 48 18.31 -3.36 -16.83
C GLN A 48 17.45 -3.50 -18.08
N THR A 49 17.34 -4.73 -18.58
CA THR A 49 16.48 -5.05 -19.72
C THR A 49 15.80 -6.40 -19.45
N PRO A 50 14.46 -6.44 -19.44
CA PRO A 50 13.70 -7.67 -19.27
C PRO A 50 14.17 -8.79 -20.19
N LEU A 51 14.21 -10.01 -19.67
CA LEU A 51 14.45 -11.19 -20.49
C LEU A 51 13.24 -11.48 -21.37
N GLN A 52 13.46 -11.48 -22.68
CA GLN A 52 12.44 -11.79 -23.69
C GLN A 52 12.62 -13.22 -24.21
N ALA A 53 11.53 -13.83 -24.69
CA ALA A 53 11.51 -15.14 -25.36
C ALA A 53 12.23 -16.27 -24.58
N ILE A 54 11.96 -16.35 -23.28
CA ILE A 54 12.57 -17.36 -22.40
C ILE A 54 12.07 -18.76 -22.79
N GLN A 55 13.02 -19.65 -23.09
CA GLN A 55 12.75 -21.09 -23.25
C GLN A 55 13.23 -21.83 -22.01
N GLY A 56 12.39 -22.72 -21.48
CA GLY A 56 12.73 -23.54 -20.30
C GLY A 56 11.71 -23.37 -19.18
N THR A 57 12.14 -23.64 -17.96
CA THR A 57 11.30 -23.58 -16.76
C THR A 57 11.73 -22.46 -15.84
N ILE A 58 10.76 -21.73 -15.32
CA ILE A 58 10.91 -20.73 -14.26
C ILE A 58 9.98 -21.14 -13.14
N THR A 59 10.46 -21.09 -11.90
CA THR A 59 9.63 -21.18 -10.71
C THR A 59 10.07 -20.10 -9.73
N TRP A 60 9.17 -19.18 -9.42
CA TRP A 60 9.35 -18.18 -8.38
C TRP A 60 9.09 -18.80 -7.02
N ASN A 61 10.01 -18.57 -6.08
CA ASN A 61 9.97 -19.09 -4.73
C ASN A 61 9.85 -17.88 -3.77
N PRO A 62 8.62 -17.45 -3.47
CA PRO A 62 8.37 -16.35 -2.54
C PRO A 62 8.55 -16.82 -1.08
N PRO A 63 8.62 -15.91 -0.10
CA PRO A 63 8.68 -16.28 1.31
C PRO A 63 7.37 -16.94 1.78
N ALA A 64 7.43 -17.60 2.93
CA ALA A 64 6.24 -18.21 3.54
C ALA A 64 5.16 -17.15 3.81
N GLY A 65 3.90 -17.48 3.48
CA GLY A 65 2.77 -16.58 3.67
C GLY A 65 2.53 -15.56 2.54
N ALA A 66 3.44 -15.48 1.56
CA ALA A 66 3.17 -14.74 0.33
C ALA A 66 2.16 -15.50 -0.55
N THR A 67 1.30 -14.76 -1.25
CA THR A 67 0.27 -15.31 -2.14
C THR A 67 0.37 -14.69 -3.52
N LEU A 68 0.02 -15.44 -4.56
CA LEU A 68 -0.12 -14.87 -5.91
C LEU A 68 -1.27 -13.85 -5.90
N THR A 69 -1.06 -12.71 -6.54
CA THR A 69 -2.08 -11.67 -6.71
C THR A 69 -2.81 -11.81 -8.06
N THR A 70 -3.82 -10.98 -8.33
CA THR A 70 -4.51 -10.98 -9.63
C THR A 70 -3.83 -10.02 -10.60
N ASN A 71 -3.89 -10.32 -11.91
CA ASN A 71 -3.35 -9.41 -12.92
C ASN A 71 -4.03 -8.03 -12.88
N THR A 72 -5.32 -8.00 -12.55
CA THR A 72 -6.10 -6.77 -12.39
C THR A 72 -5.51 -5.88 -11.31
N ASP A 73 -5.19 -6.43 -10.13
CA ASP A 73 -4.62 -5.66 -9.02
C ASP A 73 -3.24 -5.11 -9.40
N VAL A 74 -2.42 -5.92 -10.08
CA VAL A 74 -1.08 -5.53 -10.55
C VAL A 74 -1.18 -4.39 -11.57
N VAL A 75 -2.05 -4.49 -12.57
CA VAL A 75 -2.23 -3.42 -13.57
C VAL A 75 -2.76 -2.15 -12.90
N THR A 76 -3.70 -2.27 -11.96
CA THR A 76 -4.28 -1.14 -11.23
C THR A 76 -3.22 -0.39 -10.42
N GLN A 77 -2.40 -1.11 -9.67
CA GLN A 77 -1.45 -0.51 -8.74
C GLN A 77 -0.10 -0.17 -9.37
N LEU A 78 0.36 -0.96 -10.35
CA LEU A 78 1.72 -0.88 -10.91
C LEU A 78 1.76 -0.51 -12.41
N GLY A 79 0.60 -0.38 -13.06
CA GLY A 79 0.47 0.06 -14.46
C GLY A 79 0.87 -0.98 -15.51
N SER A 80 1.32 -2.18 -15.13
CA SER A 80 1.71 -3.24 -16.07
C SER A 80 1.58 -4.63 -15.43
N GLY A 81 1.01 -5.57 -16.18
CA GLY A 81 0.59 -6.87 -15.67
C GLY A 81 1.67 -7.96 -15.65
N CYS A 82 1.21 -9.16 -15.28
CA CYS A 82 1.93 -10.41 -15.34
C CYS A 82 1.95 -10.99 -16.77
N GLN A 83 2.80 -11.97 -17.01
CA GLN A 83 2.86 -12.67 -18.29
C GLN A 83 1.50 -13.28 -18.66
N ASN A 84 1.05 -13.08 -19.90
CA ASN A 84 -0.22 -13.60 -20.42
C ASN A 84 -1.43 -13.22 -19.55
N ASP A 85 -1.40 -12.04 -18.93
CA ASP A 85 -2.44 -11.53 -18.04
C ASP A 85 -2.78 -12.46 -16.86
N SER A 86 -1.82 -13.30 -16.44
CA SER A 86 -2.00 -14.25 -15.35
C SER A 86 -0.76 -14.35 -14.47
N CYS A 87 -0.90 -13.99 -13.19
CA CYS A 87 0.17 -14.13 -12.22
C CYS A 87 0.21 -15.58 -11.72
N THR A 88 1.23 -16.32 -12.16
CA THR A 88 1.48 -17.71 -11.72
C THR A 88 2.90 -17.83 -11.20
N ALA A 89 3.18 -18.89 -10.43
CA ALA A 89 4.54 -19.15 -9.95
C ALA A 89 5.55 -19.39 -11.09
N ASN A 90 5.09 -19.63 -12.32
CA ASN A 90 5.93 -19.88 -13.49
C ASN A 90 5.94 -18.74 -14.52
N ALA A 91 5.12 -17.71 -14.31
CA ALA A 91 5.06 -16.54 -15.17
C ALA A 91 6.29 -15.64 -14.99
N ASN A 92 6.75 -15.00 -16.07
CA ASN A 92 7.77 -13.95 -16.01
C ASN A 92 7.40 -12.82 -16.98
N PRO A 93 6.92 -11.66 -16.48
CA PRO A 93 6.80 -11.29 -15.06
C PRO A 93 5.69 -12.03 -14.30
N THR A 94 5.80 -12.09 -12.97
CA THR A 94 4.74 -12.51 -12.03
C THR A 94 4.62 -11.52 -10.87
N ALA A 95 3.66 -11.69 -9.97
CA ALA A 95 3.49 -10.83 -8.82
C ALA A 95 2.95 -11.57 -7.58
N PHE A 96 3.32 -11.07 -6.40
CA PHE A 96 2.91 -11.60 -5.11
C PHE A 96 2.41 -10.50 -4.18
N ASN A 97 1.44 -10.84 -3.35
CA ASN A 97 1.17 -10.14 -2.11
C ASN A 97 2.15 -10.64 -1.04
N LEU A 98 2.82 -9.72 -0.36
CA LEU A 98 3.88 -9.99 0.62
C LEU A 98 3.41 -9.65 2.03
N GLN A 99 3.92 -10.39 3.02
CA GLN A 99 3.63 -10.12 4.42
C GLN A 99 4.46 -8.94 4.93
N VAL A 100 4.01 -8.26 5.98
CA VAL A 100 4.78 -7.19 6.63
C VAL A 100 6.14 -7.72 7.13
N GLY A 101 7.22 -7.00 6.82
CA GLY A 101 8.58 -7.34 7.23
C GLY A 101 9.52 -7.60 6.05
N SER A 102 10.60 -8.33 6.30
CA SER A 102 11.62 -8.61 5.28
C SER A 102 11.29 -9.88 4.50
N ASN A 103 11.11 -9.73 3.19
CA ASN A 103 10.65 -10.78 2.29
C ASN A 103 11.76 -11.15 1.31
N SER A 104 12.25 -12.40 1.35
CA SER A 104 13.25 -12.89 0.39
C SER A 104 12.59 -13.65 -0.75
N ILE A 105 12.71 -13.15 -1.97
CA ILE A 105 12.19 -13.76 -3.20
C ILE A 105 13.35 -14.34 -3.98
N SER A 106 13.22 -15.60 -4.39
CA SER A 106 14.20 -16.27 -5.24
C SER A 106 13.53 -16.93 -6.44
N VAL A 107 14.34 -17.40 -7.39
CA VAL A 107 13.86 -18.01 -8.63
C VAL A 107 14.70 -19.23 -8.95
N SER A 108 14.05 -20.30 -9.38
CA SER A 108 14.65 -21.57 -9.74
C SER A 108 14.17 -22.04 -11.11
N GLY A 109 14.75 -23.12 -11.59
CA GLY A 109 14.50 -23.66 -12.92
C GLY A 109 15.69 -23.45 -13.86
N THR A 110 15.51 -23.86 -15.11
CA THR A 110 16.57 -23.85 -16.11
C THR A 110 16.06 -23.20 -17.38
N ILE A 111 16.78 -22.19 -17.85
CA ILE A 111 16.42 -21.44 -19.05
C ILE A 111 17.54 -21.46 -20.08
N THR A 112 17.18 -21.32 -21.36
CA THR A 112 18.13 -21.12 -22.44
C THR A 112 18.13 -19.65 -22.85
N VAL A 113 19.29 -19.00 -22.78
CA VAL A 113 19.50 -17.61 -23.22
C VAL A 113 20.69 -17.59 -24.18
N ASN A 114 20.48 -17.11 -25.41
CA ASN A 114 21.51 -17.07 -26.46
C ASN A 114 22.20 -18.44 -26.68
N GLY A 115 21.41 -19.52 -26.69
CA GLY A 115 21.89 -20.89 -26.90
C GLY A 115 22.64 -21.49 -25.71
N LYS A 116 22.73 -20.79 -24.57
CA LYS A 116 23.35 -21.31 -23.33
C LYS A 116 22.29 -21.61 -22.29
N THR A 117 22.37 -22.81 -21.74
CA THR A 117 21.58 -23.24 -20.59
C THR A 117 22.08 -22.56 -19.32
N VAL A 118 21.15 -22.06 -18.51
CA VAL A 118 21.40 -21.31 -17.29
C VAL A 118 20.52 -21.89 -16.19
N ASP A 119 21.14 -22.35 -15.12
CA ASP A 119 20.46 -22.68 -13.88
C ASP A 119 20.20 -21.40 -13.09
N LEU A 120 18.92 -21.08 -12.87
CA LEU A 120 18.49 -19.84 -12.24
C LEU A 120 18.86 -19.79 -10.75
N ALA A 121 18.78 -20.92 -10.04
CA ALA A 121 19.00 -20.96 -8.60
C ALA A 121 20.46 -20.64 -8.22
N SER A 122 21.42 -21.05 -9.05
CA SER A 122 22.84 -20.77 -8.86
C SER A 122 23.30 -19.44 -9.48
N THR A 123 22.59 -18.94 -10.49
CA THR A 123 23.00 -17.75 -11.26
C THR A 123 22.37 -16.45 -10.78
N VAL A 124 21.13 -16.50 -10.31
CA VAL A 124 20.32 -15.31 -9.98
C VAL A 124 20.20 -15.20 -8.47
N PRO A 125 20.86 -14.20 -7.84
CA PRO A 125 20.71 -13.99 -6.40
C PRO A 125 19.26 -13.64 -6.05
N PRO A 126 18.78 -14.08 -4.87
CA PRO A 126 17.51 -13.61 -4.33
C PRO A 126 17.48 -12.09 -4.18
N VAL A 127 16.29 -11.52 -4.21
CA VAL A 127 16.03 -10.12 -3.86
C VAL A 127 15.31 -10.08 -2.51
N THR A 128 15.66 -9.09 -1.69
CA THR A 128 14.96 -8.79 -0.44
C THR A 128 14.09 -7.56 -0.64
N VAL A 129 12.80 -7.69 -0.34
CA VAL A 129 11.83 -6.60 -0.31
C VAL A 129 11.42 -6.39 1.14
N ASP A 130 11.69 -5.20 1.68
CA ASP A 130 11.19 -4.80 2.99
C ASP A 130 9.83 -4.13 2.80
N THR A 131 8.81 -4.74 3.40
CA THR A 131 7.44 -4.26 3.35
C THR A 131 7.09 -3.57 4.66
N ILE A 132 6.29 -2.53 4.54
CA ILE A 132 5.82 -1.77 5.69
C ILE A 132 4.32 -1.96 5.82
N GLN A 133 3.84 -2.03 7.05
CA GLN A 133 2.42 -1.87 7.28
C GLN A 133 2.06 -0.42 6.97
N VAL A 134 1.34 -0.20 5.88
CA VAL A 134 0.67 1.08 5.66
C VAL A 134 -0.62 1.02 6.45
N ALA A 135 -0.77 1.92 7.41
CA ALA A 135 -2.01 2.03 8.16
C ALA A 135 -3.13 2.39 7.17
N ASP A 136 -4.21 1.62 7.23
CA ASP A 136 -5.39 1.89 6.43
C ASP A 136 -5.94 3.26 6.84
N SER A 137 -6.29 4.09 5.87
CA SER A 137 -6.70 5.46 6.17
C SER A 137 -7.65 6.01 5.12
N HIS A 138 -8.48 6.95 5.53
CA HIS A 138 -9.39 7.65 4.65
C HIS A 138 -9.29 9.15 4.86
N VAL A 139 -9.15 9.86 3.73
CA VAL A 139 -9.11 11.31 3.66
C VAL A 139 -10.48 11.76 3.17
N PHE A 140 -11.21 12.47 4.03
CA PHE A 140 -12.55 12.92 3.73
C PHE A 140 -12.52 14.04 2.68
N GLN A 141 -13.60 14.14 1.90
CA GLN A 141 -13.79 15.28 1.01
C GLN A 141 -13.87 16.59 1.81
N SER A 142 -13.10 17.58 1.40
CA SER A 142 -13.05 18.90 2.03
C SER A 142 -14.37 19.67 1.86
N GLY A 143 -14.64 20.61 2.76
CA GLY A 143 -15.71 21.60 2.59
C GLY A 143 -15.60 22.77 3.55
N THR A 144 -16.56 23.67 3.50
CA THR A 144 -16.54 24.89 4.30
C THR A 144 -17.03 24.62 5.71
N LEU A 145 -16.12 24.66 6.67
CA LEU A 145 -16.45 24.62 8.10
C LEU A 145 -17.24 25.88 8.52
N PRO A 146 -18.03 25.78 9.61
CA PRO A 146 -18.62 26.94 10.27
C PRO A 146 -17.58 28.01 10.59
N ALA A 147 -17.99 29.29 10.53
CA ALA A 147 -17.10 30.40 10.80
C ALA A 147 -16.43 30.27 12.18
N GLY A 148 -15.10 30.40 12.21
CA GLY A 148 -14.31 30.30 13.43
C GLY A 148 -13.88 28.89 13.81
N LEU A 149 -14.26 27.85 13.06
CA LEU A 149 -13.79 26.49 13.27
C LEU A 149 -12.65 26.11 12.32
N THR A 150 -11.72 25.32 12.84
CA THR A 150 -10.63 24.70 12.07
C THR A 150 -10.77 23.19 12.02
N ILE A 151 -10.09 22.55 11.06
CA ILE A 151 -9.99 21.08 11.04
C ILE A 151 -9.27 20.59 12.31
N GLY A 152 -8.29 21.34 12.82
CA GLY A 152 -7.63 21.04 14.09
C GLY A 152 -8.60 20.94 15.28
N ASP A 153 -9.61 21.82 15.36
CA ASP A 153 -10.63 21.75 16.41
C ASP A 153 -11.48 20.48 16.28
N LEU A 154 -11.90 20.16 15.05
CA LEU A 154 -12.65 18.94 14.75
C LEU A 154 -11.85 17.68 15.08
N VAL A 155 -10.59 17.62 14.64
CA VAL A 155 -9.65 16.54 14.92
C VAL A 155 -9.49 16.34 16.42
N THR A 156 -9.32 17.42 17.18
CA THR A 156 -9.22 17.37 18.64
C THR A 156 -10.47 16.75 19.26
N ASN A 157 -11.66 17.14 18.80
CA ASN A 157 -12.92 16.66 19.37
C ASN A 157 -13.25 15.20 18.98
N LEU A 158 -12.97 14.79 17.75
CA LEU A 158 -13.14 13.40 17.34
C LEU A 158 -12.17 12.47 18.07
N ASN A 159 -10.93 12.92 18.29
CA ASN A 159 -9.92 12.15 18.99
C ASN A 159 -10.22 11.90 20.48
N ILE A 160 -11.20 12.58 21.09
CA ILE A 160 -11.69 12.25 22.43
C ILE A 160 -12.20 10.80 22.49
N ASN A 161 -12.81 10.32 21.40
CA ASN A 161 -13.36 8.97 21.28
C ASN A 161 -12.69 8.15 20.17
N ALA A 162 -11.44 8.47 19.80
CA ALA A 162 -10.69 7.79 18.74
C ALA A 162 -10.58 6.27 18.95
N ARG A 163 -10.41 5.84 20.21
CA ARG A 163 -10.32 4.42 20.56
C ARG A 163 -11.59 3.65 20.19
N ASP A 164 -12.77 4.24 20.41
CA ASP A 164 -14.04 3.62 20.02
C ASP A 164 -14.22 3.60 18.49
N ALA A 165 -13.67 4.59 17.79
CA ALA A 165 -13.64 4.61 16.34
C ALA A 165 -12.63 3.60 15.74
N HIS A 166 -11.80 2.96 16.55
CA HIS A 166 -10.66 2.14 16.10
C HIS A 166 -9.78 2.87 15.08
N GLY A 167 -9.56 4.16 15.30
CA GLY A 167 -8.77 4.99 14.41
C GLY A 167 -8.40 6.33 15.02
N THR A 168 -7.27 6.89 14.56
CA THR A 168 -6.80 8.22 14.96
C THR A 168 -7.16 9.24 13.90
N PHE A 169 -7.74 10.36 14.31
CA PHE A 169 -8.07 11.48 13.44
C PHE A 169 -6.90 12.44 13.32
N SER A 170 -6.69 12.97 12.12
CA SER A 170 -5.63 13.92 11.80
C SER A 170 -6.09 14.87 10.70
N GLU A 171 -5.30 15.90 10.43
CA GLU A 171 -5.47 16.77 9.28
C GLU A 171 -4.49 16.35 8.18
N GLU A 172 -4.98 16.22 6.95
CA GLU A 172 -4.15 16.07 5.76
C GLU A 172 -4.62 17.07 4.72
N ASN A 173 -3.72 17.95 4.24
CA ASN A 173 -4.02 18.96 3.21
C ASN A 173 -5.27 19.82 3.49
N GLY A 174 -5.52 20.18 4.76
CA GLY A 174 -6.67 21.00 5.14
C GLY A 174 -8.00 20.25 5.18
N THR A 175 -7.98 18.92 5.20
CA THR A 175 -9.18 18.09 5.37
C THR A 175 -9.00 17.05 6.47
N LEU A 176 -10.12 16.51 6.95
CA LEU A 176 -10.15 15.46 7.96
C LEU A 176 -9.60 14.16 7.35
N LYS A 177 -8.75 13.47 8.11
CA LYS A 177 -8.29 12.12 7.83
C LYS A 177 -8.51 11.23 9.04
N ILE A 178 -8.92 9.98 8.82
CA ILE A 178 -8.87 8.92 9.83
C ILE A 178 -7.82 7.89 9.41
N THR A 179 -7.01 7.44 10.35
CA THR A 179 -6.06 6.33 10.18
C THR A 179 -6.47 5.20 11.12
N CYS A 180 -6.82 4.05 10.57
CA CYS A 180 -7.33 2.90 11.30
C CYS A 180 -6.24 2.19 12.11
N GLU A 181 -6.64 1.64 13.25
CA GLU A 181 -5.81 0.79 14.08
C GLU A 181 -5.49 -0.54 13.37
N THR A 182 -4.45 -1.23 13.84
CA THR A 182 -4.12 -2.57 13.31
C THR A 182 -5.29 -3.53 13.54
N GLY A 183 -5.66 -4.28 12.50
CA GLY A 183 -6.84 -5.16 12.52
C GLY A 183 -8.13 -4.48 12.07
N TYR A 184 -8.08 -3.19 11.73
CA TYR A 184 -9.21 -2.42 11.21
C TYR A 184 -8.88 -1.78 9.86
N GLU A 185 -9.93 -1.46 9.10
CA GLU A 185 -9.88 -0.88 7.76
C GLU A 185 -10.93 0.20 7.54
N TRP A 186 -10.70 1.03 6.52
CA TRP A 186 -11.74 1.85 5.95
C TRP A 186 -12.31 1.16 4.71
N ILE A 187 -13.64 1.07 4.62
CA ILE A 187 -14.28 0.48 3.44
C ILE A 187 -14.45 1.55 2.35
N ASP A 188 -13.90 1.31 1.16
CA ASP A 188 -13.84 2.27 0.04
C ASP A 188 -15.18 2.91 -0.36
N ASN A 189 -16.29 2.18 -0.22
CA ASN A 189 -17.62 2.71 -0.58
C ASN A 189 -18.21 3.68 0.46
N GLN A 190 -17.48 3.97 1.54
CA GLN A 190 -17.84 4.93 2.57
C GLN A 190 -17.09 6.25 2.35
N ASP A 191 -17.41 6.95 1.26
CA ASP A 191 -16.84 8.26 0.91
C ASP A 191 -17.92 9.36 0.83
N PRO A 192 -18.45 9.83 1.98
CA PRO A 192 -19.42 10.91 1.96
C PRO A 192 -18.75 12.24 1.59
N ARG A 193 -19.33 12.91 0.59
CA ARG A 193 -19.06 14.34 0.34
C ARG A 193 -19.32 15.18 1.60
N PHE A 194 -18.66 16.32 1.69
CA PHE A 194 -18.95 17.29 2.75
C PHE A 194 -20.43 17.72 2.72
N GLY A 195 -21.05 17.81 3.89
CA GLY A 195 -22.49 18.01 4.07
C GLY A 195 -23.34 16.75 3.86
N GLY A 196 -22.72 15.60 3.59
CA GLY A 196 -23.38 14.35 3.23
C GLY A 196 -23.08 13.18 4.17
N PHE A 197 -23.73 12.05 3.89
CA PHE A 197 -23.55 10.81 4.62
C PHE A 197 -23.59 9.60 3.68
N THR A 198 -23.01 8.50 4.14
CA THR A 198 -23.14 7.16 3.54
C THR A 198 -23.61 6.18 4.60
N THR A 199 -24.22 5.08 4.16
CA THR A 199 -24.63 3.97 5.02
C THR A 199 -23.95 2.70 4.56
N ALA A 200 -23.20 2.06 5.43
CA ALA A 200 -22.60 0.75 5.18
C ALA A 200 -23.59 -0.39 5.41
N SER A 201 -23.34 -1.54 4.77
CA SER A 201 -24.08 -2.79 5.01
C SER A 201 -23.70 -3.46 6.33
N SER A 202 -22.55 -3.11 6.91
CA SER A 202 -22.04 -3.58 8.20
C SER A 202 -21.88 -2.44 9.19
N SER A 203 -22.16 -2.71 10.46
CA SER A 203 -21.98 -1.75 11.55
C SER A 203 -20.57 -1.78 12.12
N ARG A 204 -20.18 -0.68 12.76
CA ARG A 204 -18.91 -0.53 13.49
C ARG A 204 -19.09 0.36 14.72
N SER A 205 -18.06 0.46 15.54
CA SER A 205 -17.99 1.52 16.54
C SER A 205 -17.46 2.81 15.90
N VAL A 206 -18.01 3.96 16.31
CA VAL A 206 -17.69 5.28 15.72
C VAL A 206 -17.41 6.32 16.79
N ALA A 207 -16.54 7.27 16.46
CA ALA A 207 -16.48 8.57 17.12
C ALA A 207 -17.44 9.54 16.44
N MET A 208 -18.09 10.37 17.26
CA MET A 208 -19.02 11.40 16.83
C MET A 208 -18.55 12.74 17.38
N SER A 209 -18.65 13.77 16.54
CA SER A 209 -18.47 15.16 16.97
C SER A 209 -19.50 16.04 16.30
N SER A 210 -20.16 16.89 17.10
CA SER A 210 -21.10 17.88 16.59
C SER A 210 -20.80 19.26 17.14
N TRP A 211 -20.80 20.26 16.25
CA TRP A 211 -20.76 21.66 16.62
C TRP A 211 -22.18 22.20 16.76
N LEU A 212 -22.56 22.63 17.96
CA LEU A 212 -23.86 23.23 18.26
C LEU A 212 -23.85 24.71 17.91
N ARG A 213 -24.82 25.13 17.09
CA ARG A 213 -24.93 26.51 16.59
C ARG A 213 -25.38 27.50 17.66
N GLU A 214 -26.26 27.07 18.56
CA GLU A 214 -26.86 27.93 19.59
C GLU A 214 -25.84 28.33 20.66
N THR A 215 -25.04 27.37 21.11
CA THR A 215 -24.09 27.53 22.20
C THR A 215 -22.66 27.78 21.71
N ASN A 216 -22.40 27.65 20.41
CA ASN A 216 -21.06 27.68 19.82
C ASN A 216 -20.11 26.75 20.59
N SER A 217 -20.51 25.48 20.73
CA SER A 217 -19.77 24.49 21.51
C SER A 217 -19.78 23.12 20.85
N TRP A 218 -18.73 22.35 21.13
CA TRP A 218 -18.65 20.96 20.72
C TRP A 218 -19.40 20.04 21.67
N ILE A 219 -20.06 19.04 21.11
CA ILE A 219 -20.42 17.81 21.78
C ILE A 219 -19.71 16.66 21.09
N ASN A 220 -19.29 15.67 21.86
CA ASN A 220 -18.62 14.48 21.36
C ASN A 220 -19.23 13.24 22.00
N GLY A 221 -19.08 12.12 21.33
CA GLY A 221 -19.56 10.84 21.83
C GLY A 221 -18.99 9.68 21.04
N ALA A 222 -19.27 8.48 21.52
CA ALA A 222 -19.01 7.23 20.83
C ALA A 222 -20.31 6.47 20.67
N GLN A 223 -20.44 5.72 19.57
CA GLN A 223 -21.58 4.85 19.36
C GLN A 223 -21.14 3.48 18.84
N PRO A 224 -21.45 2.38 19.54
CA PRO A 224 -21.24 1.03 19.00
C PRO A 224 -22.34 0.69 18.00
N ASN A 225 -22.07 -0.30 17.14
CA ASN A 225 -23.05 -0.85 16.20
C ASN A 225 -23.73 0.20 15.30
N PHE A 226 -22.93 1.10 14.74
CA PHE A 226 -23.37 2.19 13.88
C PHE A 226 -22.93 1.98 12.43
N SER A 227 -23.85 2.10 11.47
CA SER A 227 -23.58 1.89 10.03
C SER A 227 -23.40 3.19 9.25
N LEU A 228 -23.69 4.34 9.85
CA LEU A 228 -23.63 5.63 9.17
C LEU A 228 -22.22 6.23 9.23
N THR A 229 -21.81 6.90 8.17
CA THR A 229 -20.66 7.80 8.14
C THR A 229 -21.17 9.18 7.77
N GLN A 230 -20.80 10.23 8.53
CA GLN A 230 -21.20 11.61 8.25
C GLN A 230 -19.98 12.51 8.12
N ASN A 231 -19.99 13.37 7.11
CA ASN A 231 -18.96 14.38 6.91
C ASN A 231 -19.60 15.77 6.91
N GLY A 232 -19.67 16.41 8.09
CA GLY A 232 -20.17 17.77 8.23
C GLY A 232 -21.65 17.94 7.89
N VAL A 233 -22.48 16.93 8.16
CA VAL A 233 -23.92 17.00 7.91
C VAL A 233 -24.51 18.11 8.76
N SER A 234 -25.16 19.06 8.09
CA SER A 234 -25.73 20.24 8.71
C SER A 234 -27.24 20.11 8.84
N ASN A 235 -27.76 20.43 10.01
CA ASN A 235 -29.18 20.73 10.22
C ASN A 235 -29.33 22.09 10.93
N THR A 236 -30.54 22.41 11.38
CA THR A 236 -30.84 23.67 12.07
C THR A 236 -30.15 23.82 13.43
N VAL A 237 -29.70 22.72 14.03
CA VAL A 237 -29.12 22.65 15.37
C VAL A 237 -27.59 22.57 15.32
N SER A 238 -27.04 21.76 14.43
CA SER A 238 -25.61 21.41 14.45
C SER A 238 -25.02 21.10 13.08
N TYR A 239 -23.68 21.02 13.07
CA TYR A 239 -22.90 20.29 12.06
C TYR A 239 -22.35 19.03 12.71
N THR A 240 -22.45 17.88 12.05
CA THR A 240 -22.08 16.58 12.65
C THR A 240 -21.13 15.77 11.76
N TRP A 241 -20.12 15.19 12.40
CA TRP A 241 -19.17 14.23 11.83
C TRP A 241 -19.25 12.92 12.60
N ILE A 242 -19.26 11.81 11.86
CA ILE A 242 -19.33 10.46 12.41
C ILE A 242 -18.43 9.56 11.59
N ALA A 243 -17.46 8.93 12.23
CA ALA A 243 -16.49 8.08 11.56
C ALA A 243 -15.88 7.03 12.50
N GLY A 244 -15.43 5.94 11.90
CA GLY A 244 -14.74 4.83 12.54
C GLY A 244 -14.28 3.82 11.51
N CYS A 245 -13.50 2.84 11.92
CA CYS A 245 -12.97 1.79 11.06
C CYS A 245 -13.71 0.47 11.30
N TRP A 246 -13.79 -0.35 10.27
CA TRP A 246 -14.38 -1.70 10.32
C TRP A 246 -13.31 -2.71 10.70
N GLN A 247 -13.70 -3.77 11.41
CA GLN A 247 -12.79 -4.87 11.70
C GLN A 247 -12.57 -5.69 10.42
N LYS A 248 -11.30 -6.01 10.13
CA LYS A 248 -10.88 -6.88 9.00
C LYS A 248 -11.32 -8.33 9.18
#